data_AF-A0A0W0Z3K0-F1
#
_entry.id   AF-A0A0W0Z3K0-F1
#
_cell.length_a   1.000
_cell.length_b   1.000
_cell.length_c   1.000
_cell.angle_alpha   90.00
_cell.angle_beta   90.00
_cell.angle_gamma   90.00
#
_symmetry.space_group_name_H-M   'P 1'
#
loop_
_entity.id
_entity.type
_entity.pdbx_description
1 polymer ?
#
loop_
_entity_poly.entity_id
_entity_poly.type
_entity_poly.pdbx_seq_one_letter_code
_entity_poly.pdbx_strand_id
1 'polypeptide(L)'
;MNIFHQKRLVGVISLGLIIVISTLIFSNNITKSASEFQFRSYRDGSEALVLGKIFADLEKISTNQANLGFIEKDKITKNANVLASYMRIDHPNILVPVDINDPNWVHGFGVSTSVFLLARAQVAKLGYAENELKNGQKIRFSNGETRIITKIEVNDAFIQVYYSGVKIPFTQLTFPSQIKILDKSNYVFDEYKSQYGLRGIFFSWLYKHSYFFSTVYSLQFLCAALTAMVLILLCREYGLVFGRAFGVIFVVSVLESPWIVSIARNLYWVPFLWFFPALITTWIYRYSKDSKKIAFLYILFFLAIFLKSLAGYEYLSSIVLFSLSIFFVDPFCPIPKYSITSTIKIIGVLFVLSVLGFSAALLFHGSIRSDSIINGIKNIFQSEAIKYTQLSKVVGNISLGMDMTLWDVLKKYIAHWESPVILRLNNSFVFLTLIIFTCISIAVQYLISDSLRHRDLALVIFMSLPPLSWLILMKGHSVIHTHLNYVLWNFGFLPTIIFVAWRGLILLITNHQRIFSYQILLKEKKY
;
A
#
# COMPACT_ATOMS: atom_id res chain seq x y z
N MET A 1 3.67 30.76 -7.31
CA MET A 1 3.22 30.33 -5.96
C MET A 1 4.38 29.70 -5.20
N ASN A 2 4.87 30.39 -4.17
CA ASN A 2 6.16 30.11 -3.50
C ASN A 2 5.96 29.27 -2.22
N ILE A 3 5.39 28.06 -2.37
CA ILE A 3 4.98 27.18 -1.25
C ILE A 3 6.15 26.83 -0.31
N PHE A 4 7.39 26.83 -0.82
CA PHE A 4 8.57 26.39 -0.06
C PHE A 4 9.46 27.53 0.47
N HIS A 5 9.09 28.80 0.25
CA HIS A 5 9.93 29.95 0.64
C HIS A 5 9.19 31.17 1.22
N GLN A 6 7.89 31.07 1.53
CA GLN A 6 7.18 32.15 2.24
C GLN A 6 7.40 32.09 3.76
N LYS A 7 7.17 33.23 4.43
CA LYS A 7 7.23 33.44 5.89
C LYS A 7 6.76 32.19 6.64
N ARG A 8 7.51 31.80 7.69
CA ARG A 8 7.43 30.50 8.41
C ARG A 8 6.01 29.96 8.63
N LEU A 9 5.03 30.83 8.91
CA LEU A 9 3.63 30.46 9.13
C LEU A 9 2.87 30.07 7.84
N VAL A 10 3.00 30.82 6.75
CA VAL A 10 2.28 30.57 5.49
C VAL A 10 2.73 29.26 4.83
N GLY A 11 4.02 28.95 4.93
CA GLY A 11 4.57 27.67 4.46
C GLY A 11 4.05 26.47 5.27
N VAL A 12 3.89 26.62 6.58
CA VAL A 12 3.33 25.57 7.46
C VAL A 12 1.86 25.33 7.16
N ILE A 13 1.06 26.40 6.99
CA ILE A 13 -0.37 26.29 6.63
C ILE A 13 -0.52 25.60 5.27
N SER A 14 0.28 26.01 4.27
CA SER A 14 0.24 25.41 2.92
C SER A 14 0.60 23.93 2.95
N LEU A 15 1.61 23.55 3.73
CA LEU A 15 2.01 22.14 3.89
C LEU A 15 0.91 21.32 4.57
N GLY A 16 0.30 21.86 5.63
CA GLY A 16 -0.84 21.23 6.31
C GLY A 16 -2.02 21.01 5.38
N LEU A 17 -2.37 22.02 4.57
CA LEU A 17 -3.44 21.90 3.58
C LEU A 17 -3.15 20.83 2.53
N ILE A 18 -1.92 20.74 2.02
CA ILE A 18 -1.53 19.69 1.07
C ILE A 18 -1.67 18.31 1.72
N ILE A 19 -1.24 18.13 2.97
CA ILE A 19 -1.40 16.84 3.69
C ILE A 19 -2.88 16.48 3.83
N VAL A 20 -3.75 17.44 4.16
CA VAL A 20 -5.19 17.20 4.25
C VAL A 20 -5.78 16.79 2.89
N ILE A 21 -5.46 17.52 1.82
CA ILE A 21 -5.93 17.18 0.46
C ILE A 21 -5.43 15.79 0.06
N SER A 22 -4.15 15.49 0.26
CA SER A 22 -3.56 14.18 -0.02
C SER A 22 -4.21 13.07 0.80
N THR A 23 -4.58 13.33 2.06
CA THR A 23 -5.32 12.39 2.90
C THR A 23 -6.68 12.08 2.29
N LEU A 24 -7.41 13.10 1.81
CA LEU A 24 -8.71 12.90 1.14
C LEU A 24 -8.57 12.12 -0.17
N ILE A 25 -7.51 12.37 -0.95
CA ILE A 25 -7.19 11.59 -2.15
C ILE A 25 -6.95 10.12 -1.80
N PHE A 26 -6.10 9.83 -0.80
CA PHE A 26 -5.76 8.47 -0.41
C PHE A 26 -6.87 7.71 0.31
N SER A 27 -7.74 8.41 1.04
CA SER A 27 -8.85 7.77 1.77
C SER A 27 -10.11 7.58 0.92
N ASN A 28 -10.35 8.45 -0.08
CA ASN A 28 -11.61 8.45 -0.84
C ASN A 28 -11.44 8.45 -2.37
N ASN A 29 -10.22 8.39 -2.90
CA ASN A 29 -9.96 8.39 -4.35
C ASN A 29 -10.63 9.57 -5.09
N ILE A 30 -10.62 10.78 -4.50
CA ILE A 30 -11.38 11.93 -5.03
C ILE A 30 -10.94 12.35 -6.45
N THR A 31 -9.66 12.16 -6.78
CA THR A 31 -9.10 12.40 -8.12
C THR A 31 -9.43 11.28 -9.10
N LYS A 32 -10.03 10.18 -8.63
CA LYS A 32 -10.30 8.94 -9.37
C LYS A 32 -9.07 8.44 -10.13
N SER A 33 -7.88 8.58 -9.54
CA SER A 33 -6.63 8.15 -10.17
C SER A 33 -6.55 6.62 -10.25
N ALA A 34 -7.21 5.90 -9.32
CA ALA A 34 -7.51 4.47 -9.43
C ALA A 34 -8.96 4.25 -9.87
N SER A 35 -9.26 3.13 -10.54
CA SER A 35 -10.65 2.72 -10.80
C SER A 35 -11.36 2.42 -9.48
N GLU A 36 -12.68 2.60 -9.40
CA GLU A 36 -13.42 2.35 -8.16
C GLU A 36 -13.27 0.90 -7.69
N PHE A 37 -13.28 -0.03 -8.64
CA PHE A 37 -13.00 -1.43 -8.39
C PHE A 37 -11.61 -1.61 -7.76
N GLN A 38 -10.55 -1.12 -8.42
CA GLN A 38 -9.19 -1.24 -7.89
C GLN A 38 -9.12 -0.60 -6.51
N PHE A 39 -9.56 0.64 -6.34
CA PHE A 39 -9.45 1.37 -5.09
C PHE A 39 -10.14 0.64 -3.94
N ARG A 40 -11.35 0.12 -4.15
CA ARG A 40 -12.12 -0.58 -3.10
C ARG A 40 -11.56 -1.95 -2.79
N SER A 41 -11.11 -2.67 -3.81
CA SER A 41 -10.73 -4.07 -3.70
C SER A 41 -9.23 -4.33 -3.55
N TYR A 42 -8.42 -3.27 -3.49
CA TYR A 42 -6.98 -3.41 -3.50
C TYR A 42 -6.49 -4.05 -2.20
N ARG A 43 -6.17 -5.34 -2.30
CA ARG A 43 -5.60 -6.14 -1.21
C ARG A 43 -6.52 -6.37 -0.03
N ASP A 44 -7.82 -6.40 -0.29
CA ASP A 44 -8.80 -6.71 0.74
C ASP A 44 -8.52 -8.08 1.38
N GLY A 45 -8.08 -9.06 0.58
CA GLY A 45 -7.70 -10.38 1.09
C GLY A 45 -6.55 -10.35 2.11
N SER A 46 -5.56 -9.47 1.94
CA SER A 46 -4.48 -9.33 2.94
C SER A 46 -4.97 -8.55 4.15
N GLU A 47 -5.75 -7.49 3.95
CA GLU A 47 -6.26 -6.67 5.05
C GLU A 47 -7.33 -7.40 5.89
N ALA A 48 -7.99 -8.41 5.34
CA ALA A 48 -8.80 -9.38 6.10
C ALA A 48 -8.02 -10.08 7.23
N LEU A 49 -6.68 -10.18 7.16
CA LEU A 49 -5.85 -10.75 8.23
C LEU A 49 -5.76 -9.86 9.48
N VAL A 50 -5.75 -8.54 9.27
CA VAL A 50 -5.73 -7.55 10.36
C VAL A 50 -7.11 -7.47 10.99
N LEU A 51 -8.10 -7.43 10.12
CA LEU A 51 -9.52 -7.45 10.42
C LEU A 51 -9.91 -8.70 11.24
N GLY A 52 -9.43 -9.89 10.86
CA GLY A 52 -9.66 -11.09 11.65
C GLY A 52 -9.09 -11.02 13.07
N LYS A 53 -7.93 -10.36 13.26
CA LYS A 53 -7.37 -10.13 14.60
C LYS A 53 -8.25 -9.18 15.44
N ILE A 54 -8.74 -8.10 14.83
CA ILE A 54 -9.67 -7.16 15.48
C ILE A 54 -10.92 -7.92 15.95
N PHE A 55 -11.51 -8.71 15.06
CA PHE A 55 -12.69 -9.53 15.37
C PHE A 55 -12.42 -10.51 16.51
N ALA A 56 -11.30 -11.25 16.46
CA ALA A 56 -10.94 -12.21 17.49
C ALA A 56 -10.83 -11.55 18.88
N ASP A 57 -10.26 -10.34 18.95
CA ASP A 57 -10.11 -9.62 20.22
C ASP A 57 -11.42 -9.02 20.76
N LEU A 58 -12.38 -8.72 19.87
CA LEU A 58 -13.72 -8.26 20.24
C LEU A 58 -14.57 -9.40 20.78
N GLU A 59 -14.56 -10.54 20.08
CA GLU A 59 -15.35 -11.73 20.42
C GLU A 59 -14.63 -12.69 21.38
N LYS A 60 -13.42 -12.32 21.84
CA LYS A 60 -12.57 -13.11 22.75
C LYS A 60 -12.25 -14.52 22.24
N ILE A 61 -12.00 -14.63 20.94
CA ILE A 61 -11.59 -15.88 20.28
C ILE A 61 -10.08 -16.08 20.48
N SER A 62 -9.65 -17.29 20.82
CA SER A 62 -8.22 -17.61 20.93
C SER A 62 -7.52 -17.43 19.59
N THR A 63 -6.40 -16.71 19.59
CA THR A 63 -5.59 -16.49 18.37
C THR A 63 -4.35 -17.38 18.30
N ASN A 64 -4.17 -18.29 19.27
CA ASN A 64 -2.97 -19.15 19.39
C ASN A 64 -1.66 -18.35 19.29
N GLN A 65 -1.60 -17.20 19.98
CA GLN A 65 -0.48 -16.24 19.98
C GLN A 65 -0.24 -15.49 18.65
N ALA A 66 -0.93 -15.85 17.57
CA ALA A 66 -0.81 -15.12 16.32
C ALA A 66 -1.49 -13.75 16.40
N ASN A 67 -0.88 -12.75 15.76
CA ASN A 67 -1.39 -11.37 15.73
C ASN A 67 -2.09 -11.03 14.41
N LEU A 68 -2.22 -12.00 13.52
CA LEU A 68 -2.87 -11.89 12.21
C LEU A 68 -3.52 -13.23 11.91
N GLY A 69 -4.64 -13.19 11.21
CA GLY A 69 -5.36 -14.40 10.84
C GLY A 69 -6.72 -14.10 10.26
N PHE A 70 -7.32 -15.11 9.66
CA PHE A 70 -8.67 -15.04 9.14
C PHE A 70 -9.68 -15.50 10.19
N ILE A 71 -10.91 -15.02 10.09
CA ILE A 71 -12.03 -15.53 10.89
C ILE A 71 -12.85 -16.47 10.02
N GLU A 72 -12.92 -17.71 10.47
CA GLU A 72 -13.74 -18.75 9.88
C GLU A 72 -15.00 -18.93 10.71
N LYS A 73 -16.14 -19.03 10.03
CA LYS A 73 -17.42 -19.32 10.66
C LYS A 73 -17.88 -20.68 10.15
N ASP A 74 -17.94 -21.66 11.05
CA ASP A 74 -18.42 -23.04 10.82
C ASP A 74 -17.67 -23.91 9.78
N LYS A 75 -17.11 -23.32 8.71
CA LYS A 75 -16.28 -23.96 7.68
C LYS A 75 -15.18 -23.00 7.21
N ILE A 76 -14.15 -23.58 6.58
CA ILE A 76 -13.01 -22.86 6.04
C ILE A 76 -13.46 -21.77 5.08
N THR A 77 -13.01 -20.53 5.33
CA THR A 77 -13.32 -19.39 4.48
C THR A 77 -12.34 -19.38 3.30
N LYS A 78 -12.75 -19.96 2.17
CA LYS A 78 -11.89 -20.05 0.96
C LYS A 78 -12.17 -18.94 -0.05
N ASN A 79 -11.16 -18.57 -0.82
CA ASN A 79 -11.26 -17.71 -2.01
C ASN A 79 -11.89 -16.34 -1.69
N ALA A 80 -12.91 -15.94 -2.46
CA ALA A 80 -13.60 -14.66 -2.31
C ALA A 80 -14.26 -14.44 -0.94
N ASN A 81 -14.60 -15.51 -0.22
CA ASN A 81 -15.28 -15.41 1.08
C ASN A 81 -14.39 -14.79 2.17
N VAL A 82 -13.07 -14.73 1.96
CA VAL A 82 -12.14 -14.03 2.87
C VAL A 82 -12.55 -12.56 3.05
N LEU A 83 -13.13 -11.97 2.00
CA LEU A 83 -13.64 -10.59 2.01
C LEU A 83 -14.85 -10.40 2.92
N ALA A 84 -15.56 -11.48 3.28
CA ALA A 84 -16.70 -11.40 4.19
C ALA A 84 -16.31 -10.97 5.61
N SER A 85 -15.03 -11.12 5.98
CA SER A 85 -14.51 -10.60 7.23
C SER A 85 -14.71 -9.08 7.36
N TYR A 86 -14.70 -8.32 6.24
CA TYR A 86 -14.95 -6.87 6.26
C TYR A 86 -16.37 -6.53 6.67
N MET A 87 -17.35 -7.19 6.06
CA MET A 87 -18.77 -6.91 6.32
C MET A 87 -19.19 -7.26 7.76
N ARG A 88 -18.40 -8.11 8.44
CA ARG A 88 -18.71 -8.60 9.79
C ARG A 88 -18.08 -7.81 10.92
N ILE A 89 -17.00 -7.06 10.72
CA ILE A 89 -16.28 -6.48 11.87
C ILE A 89 -17.03 -5.37 12.56
N ASP A 90 -17.63 -4.48 11.77
CA ASP A 90 -18.46 -3.43 12.35
C ASP A 90 -19.79 -4.03 12.90
N HIS A 91 -20.20 -5.21 12.39
CA HIS A 91 -21.54 -5.80 12.56
C HIS A 91 -21.53 -7.35 12.65
N PRO A 92 -20.92 -7.97 13.68
CA PRO A 92 -20.61 -9.41 13.69
C PRO A 92 -21.84 -10.32 13.64
N ASN A 93 -22.95 -9.88 14.24
CA ASN A 93 -24.20 -10.62 14.33
C ASN A 93 -25.36 -9.88 13.62
N ILE A 94 -25.05 -8.86 12.82
CA ILE A 94 -26.06 -8.05 12.12
C ILE A 94 -25.87 -8.23 10.62
N LEU A 95 -26.95 -8.62 9.97
CA LEU A 95 -27.06 -8.70 8.52
C LEU A 95 -27.73 -7.43 8.02
N VAL A 96 -27.15 -6.84 6.98
CA VAL A 96 -27.70 -5.66 6.31
C VAL A 96 -28.10 -6.08 4.90
N PRO A 97 -29.41 -6.16 4.59
CA PRO A 97 -29.89 -6.42 3.25
C PRO A 97 -29.41 -5.37 2.24
N VAL A 98 -29.25 -5.78 0.98
CA VAL A 98 -28.87 -4.86 -0.10
C VAL A 98 -29.98 -3.86 -0.38
N ASP A 99 -29.63 -2.61 -0.66
CA ASP A 99 -30.60 -1.60 -1.05
C ASP A 99 -30.92 -1.71 -2.56
N ILE A 100 -31.80 -2.65 -2.90
CA ILE A 100 -32.31 -2.87 -4.27
C ILE A 100 -33.81 -2.65 -4.29
N ASN A 101 -34.26 -1.80 -5.22
CA ASN A 101 -35.66 -1.49 -5.46
C ASN A 101 -35.99 -1.76 -6.93
N ASP A 102 -36.83 -2.76 -7.19
CA ASP A 102 -37.31 -3.15 -8.52
C ASP A 102 -38.70 -3.84 -8.40
N PRO A 103 -39.33 -4.32 -9.49
CA PRO A 103 -40.65 -4.96 -9.40
C PRO A 103 -40.75 -6.17 -8.45
N ASN A 104 -39.63 -6.81 -8.13
CA ASN A 104 -39.56 -7.99 -7.26
C ASN A 104 -39.05 -7.66 -5.86
N TRP A 105 -38.34 -6.54 -5.67
CA TRP A 105 -37.63 -6.19 -4.44
C TRP A 105 -37.93 -4.78 -3.94
N VAL A 106 -38.08 -4.62 -2.62
CA VAL A 106 -38.15 -3.33 -1.92
C VAL A 106 -37.07 -3.31 -0.85
N HIS A 107 -36.06 -2.46 -1.02
CA HIS A 107 -34.86 -2.40 -0.17
C HIS A 107 -34.24 -3.78 0.12
N GLY A 108 -34.21 -4.65 -0.91
CA GLY A 108 -33.69 -6.02 -0.82
C GLY A 108 -34.64 -7.05 -0.20
N PHE A 109 -35.88 -6.69 0.12
CA PHE A 109 -36.93 -7.63 0.59
C PHE A 109 -37.87 -8.01 -0.55
N GLY A 110 -38.27 -9.27 -0.62
CA GLY A 110 -39.19 -9.74 -1.65
C GLY A 110 -40.55 -9.04 -1.57
N VAL A 111 -41.13 -8.65 -2.70
CA VAL A 111 -42.45 -7.98 -2.75
C VAL A 111 -43.58 -8.95 -2.36
N SER A 112 -43.52 -10.20 -2.84
CA SER A 112 -44.56 -11.22 -2.68
C SER A 112 -44.17 -12.40 -1.80
N THR A 113 -42.88 -12.54 -1.46
CA THR A 113 -42.33 -13.72 -0.79
C THR A 113 -41.55 -13.36 0.48
N SER A 114 -41.54 -14.27 1.46
CA SER A 114 -40.79 -14.14 2.72
C SER A 114 -39.28 -14.37 2.51
N VAL A 115 -38.62 -13.41 1.86
CA VAL A 115 -37.19 -13.49 1.49
C VAL A 115 -36.52 -12.11 1.58
N PHE A 116 -35.22 -12.10 1.89
CA PHE A 116 -34.38 -10.92 1.73
C PHE A 116 -33.03 -11.27 1.07
N LEU A 117 -32.39 -10.27 0.48
CA LEU A 117 -31.13 -10.39 -0.25
C LEU A 117 -29.95 -9.86 0.55
N LEU A 118 -28.87 -10.63 0.57
CA LEU A 118 -27.56 -10.19 1.02
C LEU A 118 -26.59 -10.14 -0.17
N ALA A 119 -25.70 -9.14 -0.19
CA ALA A 119 -24.62 -9.09 -1.17
C ALA A 119 -23.68 -10.27 -0.90
N ARG A 120 -23.33 -11.04 -1.93
CA ARG A 120 -22.37 -12.13 -1.80
C ARG A 120 -20.94 -11.60 -1.96
N ALA A 121 -20.03 -12.08 -1.13
CA ALA A 121 -18.61 -11.85 -1.32
C ALA A 121 -18.16 -12.53 -2.63
N GLN A 122 -17.68 -11.72 -3.59
CA GLN A 122 -17.09 -12.21 -4.85
C GLN A 122 -15.65 -11.73 -4.94
N VAL A 123 -14.90 -12.22 -5.95
CA VAL A 123 -13.57 -11.68 -6.23
C VAL A 123 -13.69 -10.16 -6.35
N ALA A 124 -13.04 -9.45 -5.42
CA ALA A 124 -13.02 -7.99 -5.35
C ALA A 124 -14.38 -7.29 -5.14
N LYS A 125 -15.40 -8.00 -4.62
CA LYS A 125 -16.62 -7.38 -4.07
C LYS A 125 -16.83 -7.80 -2.63
N LEU A 126 -16.97 -6.82 -1.75
CA LEU A 126 -17.37 -7.04 -0.36
C LEU A 126 -18.80 -7.58 -0.32
N GLY A 127 -19.04 -8.49 0.62
CA GLY A 127 -20.33 -9.11 0.83
C GLY A 127 -20.24 -10.15 1.93
N TYR A 128 -21.25 -10.99 2.04
CA TYR A 128 -21.31 -12.09 2.99
C TYR A 128 -20.81 -13.38 2.33
N ALA A 129 -20.20 -14.25 3.14
CA ALA A 129 -19.78 -15.56 2.67
C ALA A 129 -21.00 -16.46 2.44
N GLU A 130 -20.89 -17.44 1.52
CA GLU A 130 -21.99 -18.36 1.22
C GLU A 130 -22.45 -19.18 2.43
N ASN A 131 -21.53 -19.47 3.34
CA ASN A 131 -21.77 -20.22 4.57
C ASN A 131 -22.07 -19.31 5.77
N GLU A 132 -22.37 -18.02 5.55
CA GLU A 132 -22.65 -17.08 6.64
C GLU A 132 -23.92 -17.46 7.40
N LEU A 133 -24.86 -18.12 6.74
CA LEU A 133 -26.16 -18.51 7.27
C LEU A 133 -26.42 -20.00 7.08
N LYS A 134 -27.29 -20.55 7.91
CA LYS A 134 -27.73 -21.94 7.87
C LYS A 134 -29.25 -22.01 7.99
N ASN A 135 -29.85 -22.99 7.32
CA ASN A 135 -31.25 -23.32 7.54
C ASN A 135 -31.50 -23.67 9.01
N GLY A 136 -32.62 -23.23 9.56
CA GLY A 136 -33.01 -23.41 10.96
C GLY A 136 -32.55 -22.30 11.90
N GLN A 137 -31.68 -21.37 11.47
CA GLN A 137 -31.26 -20.25 12.31
C GLN A 137 -32.39 -19.25 12.57
N LYS A 138 -32.47 -18.75 13.79
CA LYS A 138 -33.34 -17.68 14.24
C LYS A 138 -32.72 -16.32 13.93
N ILE A 139 -33.50 -15.49 13.27
CA ILE A 139 -33.17 -14.11 12.94
C ILE A 139 -34.22 -13.17 13.52
N ARG A 140 -33.80 -11.99 13.97
CA ARG A 140 -34.67 -10.94 14.49
C ARG A 140 -34.62 -9.71 13.62
N PHE A 141 -35.78 -9.25 13.16
CA PHE A 141 -35.93 -8.04 12.36
C PHE A 141 -36.02 -6.80 13.26
N SER A 142 -35.87 -5.61 12.67
CA SER A 142 -35.89 -4.34 13.39
C SER A 142 -37.25 -4.01 14.03
N ASN A 143 -38.34 -4.59 13.53
CA ASN A 143 -39.67 -4.52 14.17
C ASN A 143 -39.81 -5.42 15.41
N GLY A 144 -38.75 -6.15 15.81
CA GLY A 144 -38.73 -7.06 16.95
C GLY A 144 -39.17 -8.49 16.62
N GLU A 145 -39.76 -8.73 15.46
CA GLU A 145 -40.22 -10.06 15.09
C GLU A 145 -39.05 -11.03 14.89
N THR A 146 -39.23 -12.27 15.35
CA THR A 146 -38.24 -13.34 15.18
C THR A 146 -38.77 -14.36 14.18
N ARG A 147 -37.95 -14.74 13.21
CA ARG A 147 -38.23 -15.76 12.19
C ARG A 147 -37.14 -16.81 12.14
N ILE A 148 -37.43 -17.92 11.47
CA ILE A 148 -36.47 -19.00 11.24
C ILE A 148 -36.12 -19.02 9.75
N ILE A 149 -34.84 -19.10 9.42
CA ILE A 149 -34.37 -19.28 8.04
C ILE A 149 -34.82 -20.66 7.56
N THR A 150 -35.63 -20.70 6.51
CA THR A 150 -36.19 -21.95 5.97
C THR A 150 -35.38 -22.46 4.79
N LYS A 151 -34.81 -21.56 4.00
CA LYS A 151 -34.05 -21.88 2.79
C LYS A 151 -33.03 -20.79 2.52
N ILE A 152 -31.86 -21.17 2.01
CA ILE A 152 -30.83 -20.27 1.51
C ILE A 152 -30.53 -20.67 0.07
N GLU A 153 -30.59 -19.69 -0.84
CA GLU A 153 -30.20 -19.88 -2.24
C GLU A 153 -29.06 -18.93 -2.57
N VAL A 154 -28.01 -19.46 -3.17
CA VAL A 154 -26.84 -18.68 -3.58
C VAL A 154 -26.90 -18.51 -5.09
N ASN A 155 -27.06 -17.25 -5.52
CA ASN A 155 -26.92 -16.87 -6.91
C ASN A 155 -25.55 -16.21 -7.13
N ASP A 156 -25.25 -15.77 -8.35
CA ASP A 156 -23.97 -15.14 -8.64
C ASP A 156 -23.69 -13.96 -7.70
N ALA A 157 -24.52 -12.91 -7.70
CA ALA A 157 -24.26 -11.69 -6.92
C ALA A 157 -24.86 -11.68 -5.50
N PHE A 158 -25.79 -12.58 -5.19
CA PHE A 158 -26.61 -12.49 -3.98
C PHE A 158 -26.76 -13.81 -3.25
N ILE A 159 -26.96 -13.72 -1.93
CA ILE A 159 -27.47 -14.79 -1.09
C ILE A 159 -28.93 -14.44 -0.77
N GLN A 160 -29.85 -15.26 -1.23
CA GLN A 160 -31.28 -15.14 -0.92
C GLN A 160 -31.59 -15.94 0.34
N VAL A 161 -32.22 -15.28 1.30
CA VAL A 161 -32.50 -15.87 2.62
C VAL A 161 -34.01 -15.88 2.82
N TYR A 162 -34.60 -17.06 2.69
CA TYR A 162 -36.02 -17.28 2.94
C TYR A 162 -36.26 -17.52 4.42
N TYR A 163 -37.36 -16.98 4.94
CA TYR A 163 -37.69 -17.07 6.35
C TYR A 163 -39.13 -17.53 6.57
N SER A 164 -39.39 -18.08 7.76
CA SER A 164 -40.69 -18.66 8.12
C SER A 164 -41.78 -17.61 8.29
N GLY A 165 -43.03 -18.03 8.18
CA GLY A 165 -44.20 -17.18 8.41
C GLY A 165 -44.50 -16.20 7.28
N VAL A 166 -45.43 -15.29 7.56
CA VAL A 166 -45.90 -14.29 6.59
C VAL A 166 -44.81 -13.23 6.35
N LYS A 167 -44.73 -12.77 5.10
CA LYS A 167 -43.84 -11.68 4.66
C LYS A 167 -44.01 -10.48 5.58
N ILE A 168 -42.89 -9.95 6.08
CA ILE A 168 -42.90 -8.70 6.84
C ILE A 168 -42.93 -7.54 5.83
N PRO A 169 -43.96 -6.67 5.83
CA PRO A 169 -43.98 -5.49 4.98
C PRO A 169 -42.82 -4.56 5.33
N PHE A 170 -42.11 -4.05 4.32
CA PHE A 170 -40.97 -3.15 4.55
C PHE A 170 -41.35 -1.88 5.33
N THR A 171 -42.60 -1.43 5.24
CA THR A 171 -43.12 -0.28 6.02
C THR A 171 -43.03 -0.47 7.55
N GLN A 172 -42.84 -1.70 8.02
CA GLN A 172 -42.64 -2.02 9.43
C GLN A 172 -41.16 -2.08 9.83
N LEU A 173 -40.23 -1.99 8.88
CA LEU A 173 -38.79 -2.13 9.09
C LEU A 173 -38.10 -0.76 9.02
N THR A 174 -36.99 -0.65 9.74
CA THR A 174 -36.07 0.51 9.64
C THR A 174 -35.22 0.45 8.37
N PHE A 175 -34.75 1.61 7.90
CA PHE A 175 -33.77 1.72 6.81
C PHE A 175 -32.48 2.42 7.29
N PRO A 176 -31.28 1.85 7.04
CA PRO A 176 -31.04 0.50 6.52
C PRO A 176 -31.58 -0.58 7.48
N SER A 177 -32.13 -1.66 6.93
CA SER A 177 -32.65 -2.75 7.76
C SER A 177 -31.48 -3.50 8.40
N GLN A 178 -31.63 -3.78 9.70
CA GLN A 178 -30.66 -4.57 10.47
C GLN A 178 -31.35 -5.83 10.97
N ILE A 179 -30.86 -6.99 10.53
CA ILE A 179 -31.39 -8.29 10.91
C ILE A 179 -30.37 -8.96 11.82
N LYS A 180 -30.74 -9.21 13.07
CA LYS A 180 -29.85 -9.81 14.07
C LYS A 180 -29.91 -11.33 14.02
N ILE A 181 -28.76 -12.00 13.89
CA ILE A 181 -28.64 -13.44 14.08
C ILE A 181 -28.71 -13.73 15.58
N LEU A 182 -29.62 -14.62 15.99
CA LEU A 182 -29.81 -14.97 17.40
C LEU A 182 -29.03 -16.22 17.81
N ASP A 183 -28.74 -17.12 16.88
CA ASP A 183 -27.94 -18.31 17.14
C ASP A 183 -26.48 -17.96 17.35
N LYS A 184 -25.84 -18.68 18.28
CA LYS A 184 -24.41 -18.54 18.50
C LYS A 184 -23.65 -19.11 17.30
N SER A 185 -22.82 -18.29 16.69
CA SER A 185 -21.91 -18.72 15.62
C SER A 185 -20.63 -19.31 16.24
N ASN A 186 -20.11 -20.39 15.64
CA ASN A 186 -18.82 -20.94 16.04
C ASN A 186 -17.72 -20.32 15.16
N TYR A 187 -16.93 -19.43 15.77
CA TYR A 187 -15.83 -18.77 15.09
C TYR A 187 -14.49 -19.40 15.45
N VAL A 188 -13.68 -19.64 14.43
CA VAL A 188 -12.32 -20.15 14.54
C VAL A 188 -11.37 -19.13 13.93
N PHE A 189 -10.24 -18.89 14.61
CA PHE A 189 -9.18 -18.03 14.11
C PHE A 189 -8.15 -18.86 13.36
N ASP A 190 -8.07 -18.67 12.04
CA ASP A 190 -7.03 -19.28 11.21
C ASP A 190 -5.79 -18.40 11.21
N GLU A 191 -4.76 -18.86 11.93
CA GLU A 191 -3.57 -18.08 12.21
C GLU A 191 -2.67 -17.85 10.99
N TYR A 192 -2.29 -16.60 10.77
CA TYR A 192 -1.30 -16.25 9.76
C TYR A 192 0.11 -16.25 10.37
N LYS A 193 0.92 -17.22 9.93
CA LYS A 193 2.22 -17.54 10.54
C LYS A 193 3.42 -16.83 9.94
N SER A 194 3.25 -16.20 8.77
CA SER A 194 4.39 -15.70 7.99
C SER A 194 5.02 -14.43 8.57
N GLN A 195 4.39 -13.80 9.57
CA GLN A 195 4.80 -12.50 10.12
C GLN A 195 4.48 -12.36 11.62
N TYR A 196 5.18 -11.44 12.29
CA TYR A 196 4.87 -11.07 13.67
C TYR A 196 3.49 -10.41 13.80
N GLY A 197 3.18 -9.45 12.93
CA GLY A 197 1.84 -8.87 12.81
C GLY A 197 1.53 -7.68 13.72
N LEU A 198 2.51 -6.79 13.95
CA LEU A 198 2.36 -5.61 14.82
C LEU A 198 1.12 -4.77 14.50
N ARG A 199 0.80 -4.63 13.22
CA ARG A 199 -0.39 -3.90 12.75
C ARG A 199 -1.71 -4.49 13.27
N GLY A 200 -1.81 -5.80 13.41
CA GLY A 200 -2.99 -6.46 14.00
C GLY A 200 -3.15 -6.11 15.47
N ILE A 201 -2.04 -6.09 16.23
CA ILE A 201 -2.03 -5.64 17.63
C ILE A 201 -2.45 -4.17 17.71
N PHE A 202 -1.78 -3.31 16.95
CA PHE A 202 -1.96 -1.86 17.00
C PHE A 202 -3.39 -1.43 16.62
N PHE A 203 -3.90 -1.92 15.49
CA PHE A 203 -5.23 -1.55 15.02
C PHE A 203 -6.35 -2.18 15.86
N SER A 204 -6.17 -3.41 16.36
CA SER A 204 -7.11 -3.99 17.33
C SER A 204 -7.16 -3.19 18.63
N TRP A 205 -6.00 -2.78 19.15
CA TRP A 205 -5.95 -1.94 20.34
C TRP A 205 -6.66 -0.59 20.10
N LEU A 206 -6.40 0.08 18.97
CA LEU A 206 -7.07 1.33 18.63
C LEU A 206 -8.59 1.15 18.50
N TYR A 207 -9.03 0.11 17.80
CA TYR A 207 -10.46 -0.17 17.59
C TYR A 207 -11.21 -0.38 18.90
N LYS A 208 -10.59 -1.07 19.87
CA LYS A 208 -11.21 -1.36 21.17
C LYS A 208 -11.23 -0.20 22.14
N HIS A 209 -10.24 0.69 22.08
CA HIS A 209 -10.02 1.68 23.14
C HIS A 209 -10.24 3.13 22.70
N SER A 210 -10.43 3.38 21.39
CA SER A 210 -10.64 4.73 20.88
C SER A 210 -12.02 4.88 20.25
N TYR A 211 -12.78 5.87 20.74
CA TYR A 211 -14.04 6.29 20.13
C TYR A 211 -13.86 6.78 18.68
N PHE A 212 -12.73 7.41 18.37
CA PHE A 212 -12.46 7.94 17.04
C PHE A 212 -12.08 6.86 16.03
N PHE A 213 -11.52 5.74 16.51
CA PHE A 213 -10.96 4.68 15.66
C PHE A 213 -11.73 3.37 15.75
N SER A 214 -13.02 3.42 16.09
CA SER A 214 -13.89 2.26 16.33
C SER A 214 -14.62 1.74 15.08
N THR A 215 -14.13 2.08 13.88
CA THR A 215 -14.66 1.57 12.60
C THR A 215 -13.51 1.25 11.65
N VAL A 216 -13.69 0.30 10.73
CA VAL A 216 -12.66 0.00 9.72
C VAL A 216 -12.28 1.23 8.90
N TYR A 217 -13.26 2.05 8.51
CA TYR A 217 -13.02 3.28 7.76
C TYR A 217 -12.13 4.27 8.53
N SER A 218 -12.39 4.48 9.82
CA SER A 218 -11.59 5.40 10.65
C SER A 218 -10.12 4.97 10.78
N LEU A 219 -9.86 3.66 10.88
CA LEU A 219 -8.50 3.10 10.87
C LEU A 219 -7.82 3.30 9.51
N GLN A 220 -8.55 3.05 8.42
CA GLN A 220 -8.06 3.24 7.05
C GLN A 220 -7.74 4.72 6.78
N PHE A 221 -8.60 5.62 7.28
CA PHE A 221 -8.38 7.07 7.21
C PHE A 221 -7.11 7.48 7.96
N LEU A 222 -6.88 6.94 9.17
CA LEU A 222 -5.62 7.14 9.90
C LEU A 222 -4.41 6.68 9.08
N CYS A 223 -4.48 5.49 8.47
CA CYS A 223 -3.41 4.96 7.64
C CYS A 223 -3.13 5.85 6.41
N ALA A 224 -4.19 6.31 5.74
CA ALA A 224 -4.11 7.26 4.62
C ALA A 224 -3.48 8.59 5.04
N ALA A 225 -3.85 9.12 6.21
CA ALA A 225 -3.31 10.37 6.75
C ALA A 225 -1.82 10.27 7.08
N LEU A 226 -1.40 9.17 7.71
CA LEU A 226 0.02 8.92 7.99
C LEU A 226 0.82 8.74 6.70
N THR A 227 0.26 8.03 5.71
CA THR A 227 0.90 7.86 4.39
C THR A 227 1.03 9.21 3.66
N ALA A 228 -0.02 10.04 3.66
CA ALA A 228 0.02 11.39 3.11
C ALA A 228 1.07 12.25 3.81
N MET A 229 1.10 12.26 5.14
CA MET A 229 2.08 13.02 5.91
C MET A 229 3.52 12.64 5.55
N VAL A 230 3.85 11.35 5.56
CA VAL A 230 5.21 10.88 5.24
C VAL A 230 5.59 11.21 3.80
N LEU A 231 4.72 10.95 2.83
CA LEU A 231 5.01 11.22 1.42
C LEU A 231 5.17 12.71 1.14
N ILE A 232 4.29 13.57 1.65
CA ILE A 232 4.37 15.02 1.41
C ILE A 232 5.59 15.63 2.08
N LEU A 233 5.95 15.17 3.28
CA LEU A 233 7.21 15.56 3.92
C LEU A 233 8.40 15.10 3.08
N LEU A 234 8.43 13.85 2.62
CA LEU A 234 9.51 13.33 1.78
C LEU A 234 9.63 14.11 0.47
N CYS A 235 8.51 14.45 -0.17
CA CYS A 235 8.49 15.28 -1.37
C CYS A 235 9.09 16.66 -1.14
N ARG A 236 8.77 17.29 -0.01
CA ARG A 236 9.38 18.56 0.40
C ARG A 236 10.88 18.40 0.57
N GLU A 237 11.33 17.32 1.23
CA GLU A 237 12.75 17.04 1.44
C GLU A 237 13.48 16.87 0.11
N TYR A 238 12.94 16.07 -0.81
CA TYR A 238 13.51 15.91 -2.14
C TYR A 238 13.45 17.19 -2.98
N GLY A 239 12.40 17.99 -2.87
CA GLY A 239 12.32 19.30 -3.52
C GLY A 239 13.41 20.27 -3.05
N LEU A 240 13.86 20.14 -1.80
CA LEU A 240 14.96 20.92 -1.23
C LEU A 240 16.34 20.41 -1.64
N VAL A 241 16.47 19.13 -2.00
CA VAL A 241 17.76 18.50 -2.36
C VAL A 241 17.97 18.49 -3.88
N PHE A 242 17.01 18.00 -4.65
CA PHE A 242 17.12 17.83 -6.11
C PHE A 242 16.49 18.99 -6.90
N GLY A 243 15.77 19.88 -6.21
CA GLY A 243 15.15 21.07 -6.76
C GLY A 243 13.63 21.00 -6.77
N ARG A 244 13.00 22.18 -6.78
CA ARG A 244 11.54 22.33 -6.61
C ARG A 244 10.72 21.55 -7.63
N ALA A 245 11.16 21.53 -8.89
CA ALA A 245 10.48 20.80 -9.96
C ALA A 245 10.44 19.29 -9.68
N PHE A 246 11.53 18.72 -9.15
CA PHE A 246 11.54 17.31 -8.72
C PHE A 246 10.51 17.07 -7.61
N GLY A 247 10.48 17.93 -6.58
CA GLY A 247 9.51 17.82 -5.50
C GLY A 247 8.05 17.88 -5.98
N VAL A 248 7.72 18.80 -6.90
CA VAL A 248 6.38 18.91 -7.49
C VAL A 248 6.03 17.67 -8.32
N ILE A 249 6.92 17.24 -9.20
CA ILE A 249 6.71 16.05 -10.03
C ILE A 249 6.55 14.80 -9.16
N PHE A 250 7.30 14.69 -8.07
CA PHE A 250 7.16 13.59 -7.12
C PHE A 250 5.78 13.59 -6.47
N VAL A 251 5.32 14.72 -5.91
CA VAL A 251 3.97 14.81 -5.30
C VAL A 251 2.90 14.42 -6.32
N VAL A 252 2.95 15.00 -7.52
CA VAL A 252 1.95 14.71 -8.58
C VAL A 252 2.00 13.23 -8.96
N SER A 253 3.19 12.65 -9.10
CA SER A 253 3.35 11.24 -9.46
C SER A 253 2.75 10.30 -8.43
N VAL A 254 2.92 10.58 -7.13
CA VAL A 254 2.35 9.72 -6.08
C VAL A 254 0.85 9.93 -5.89
N LEU A 255 0.35 11.17 -6.05
CA LEU A 255 -1.08 11.47 -5.95
C LEU A 255 -1.89 10.95 -7.13
N GLU A 256 -1.26 10.87 -8.30
CA GLU A 256 -1.90 10.39 -9.54
C GLU A 256 -1.54 8.94 -9.89
N SER A 257 -0.84 8.25 -8.99
CA SER A 257 -0.54 6.83 -9.13
C SER A 257 -1.74 6.00 -8.68
N PRO A 258 -2.36 5.19 -9.57
CA PRO A 258 -3.43 4.28 -9.16
C PRO A 258 -2.95 3.29 -8.09
N TRP A 259 -1.67 2.95 -8.08
CA TRP A 259 -1.06 2.01 -7.15
C TRP A 259 -0.91 2.60 -5.75
N ILE A 260 -0.36 3.82 -5.64
CA ILE A 260 -0.20 4.49 -4.35
C ILE A 260 -1.56 4.87 -3.77
N VAL A 261 -2.46 5.44 -4.58
CA VAL A 261 -3.80 5.81 -4.13
C VAL A 261 -4.57 4.60 -3.60
N SER A 262 -4.51 3.46 -4.30
CA SER A 262 -5.23 2.26 -3.87
C SER A 262 -4.67 1.64 -2.59
N ILE A 263 -3.35 1.68 -2.38
CA ILE A 263 -2.75 1.01 -1.23
C ILE A 263 -2.67 1.91 0.02
N ALA A 264 -2.66 3.24 -0.13
CA ALA A 264 -2.32 4.20 0.92
C ALA A 264 -3.13 4.06 2.23
N ARG A 265 -4.36 3.54 2.16
CA ARG A 265 -5.26 3.34 3.31
C ARG A 265 -5.21 1.93 3.92
N ASN A 266 -4.45 1.00 3.33
CA ASN A 266 -4.54 -0.42 3.64
C ASN A 266 -3.89 -0.77 5.00
N LEU A 267 -4.67 -1.40 5.88
CA LEU A 267 -4.23 -1.74 7.25
C LEU A 267 -3.22 -2.89 7.31
N TYR A 268 -3.14 -3.75 6.29
CA TYR A 268 -2.14 -4.81 6.22
C TYR A 268 -0.78 -4.26 5.77
N TRP A 269 -0.76 -3.45 4.73
CA TRP A 269 0.48 -3.00 4.13
C TRP A 269 1.13 -1.82 4.85
N VAL A 270 0.33 -1.03 5.57
CA VAL A 270 0.77 0.11 6.38
C VAL A 270 1.77 1.00 5.62
N PRO A 271 1.38 1.58 4.45
CA PRO A 271 2.33 2.05 3.44
C PRO A 271 3.24 3.19 3.90
N PHE A 272 2.83 3.98 4.89
CA PHE A 272 3.70 5.03 5.45
C PHE A 272 5.04 4.47 5.94
N LEU A 273 5.08 3.22 6.44
CA LEU A 273 6.32 2.56 6.87
C LEU A 273 7.27 2.21 5.71
N TRP A 274 6.80 2.26 4.47
CA TRP A 274 7.65 1.99 3.29
C TRP A 274 8.51 3.21 2.94
N PHE A 275 7.98 4.40 3.19
CA PHE A 275 8.62 5.67 2.83
C PHE A 275 9.26 6.37 4.03
N PHE A 276 8.83 6.02 5.25
CA PHE A 276 9.31 6.65 6.48
C PHE A 276 10.84 6.53 6.69
N PRO A 277 11.49 5.39 6.41
CA PRO A 277 12.95 5.31 6.45
C PRO A 277 13.64 6.32 5.53
N ALA A 278 13.12 6.54 4.32
CA ALA A 278 13.68 7.51 3.37
C ALA A 278 13.48 8.96 3.84
N LEU A 279 12.36 9.28 4.49
CA LEU A 279 12.15 10.58 5.11
C LEU A 279 13.22 10.84 6.19
N ILE A 280 13.49 9.86 7.04
CA ILE A 280 14.49 9.98 8.10
C ILE A 280 15.90 10.17 7.52
N THR A 281 16.28 9.42 6.49
CA THR A 281 17.61 9.57 5.87
C THR A 281 17.78 10.91 5.16
N THR A 282 16.73 11.50 4.60
CA THR A 282 16.80 12.88 4.09
C THR A 282 16.99 13.92 5.21
N TRP A 283 16.44 13.68 6.40
CA TRP A 283 16.72 14.51 7.57
C TRP A 283 18.16 14.33 8.08
N ILE A 284 18.69 13.10 8.09
CA ILE A 284 20.11 12.83 8.41
C ILE A 284 21.00 13.60 7.43
N TYR A 285 20.69 13.50 6.13
CA TYR A 285 21.39 14.23 5.08
C TYR A 285 21.35 15.74 5.33
N ARG A 286 20.22 16.31 5.77
CA ARG A 286 20.10 17.75 6.05
C ARG A 286 20.86 18.19 7.32
N TYR A 287 20.66 17.51 8.44
CA TYR A 287 21.12 17.94 9.77
C TYR A 287 22.53 17.47 10.13
N SER A 288 23.36 17.21 9.12
CA SER A 288 24.71 16.64 9.19
C SER A 288 25.72 17.26 10.15
N LYS A 289 25.43 18.44 10.73
CA LYS A 289 26.32 19.17 11.65
C LYS A 289 25.91 19.07 13.12
N ASP A 290 24.72 18.54 13.43
CA ASP A 290 24.18 18.45 14.80
C ASP A 290 24.25 17.00 15.29
N SER A 291 25.29 16.67 16.07
CA SER A 291 25.57 15.29 16.49
C SER A 291 24.44 14.67 17.31
N LYS A 292 23.78 15.44 18.17
CA LYS A 292 22.64 14.96 18.98
C LYS A 292 21.44 14.63 18.10
N LYS A 293 21.10 15.52 17.17
CA LYS A 293 20.00 15.25 16.20
C LYS A 293 20.30 14.06 15.31
N ILE A 294 21.53 13.94 14.82
CA ILE A 294 21.93 12.80 13.98
C ILE A 294 21.84 11.48 14.76
N ALA A 295 22.32 11.44 16.00
CA ALA A 295 22.22 10.24 16.83
C ALA A 295 20.75 9.82 17.04
N PHE A 296 19.88 10.78 17.34
CA PHE A 296 18.44 10.54 17.43
C PHE A 296 17.85 10.02 16.11
N LEU A 297 18.24 10.60 14.97
CA LEU A 297 17.75 10.17 13.66
C LEU A 297 18.24 8.76 13.27
N TYR A 298 19.44 8.34 13.67
CA TYR A 298 19.89 6.96 13.50
C TYR A 298 19.07 5.97 14.33
N ILE A 299 18.74 6.32 15.58
CA ILE A 299 17.84 5.51 16.41
C ILE A 299 16.46 5.44 15.76
N LEU A 300 15.93 6.57 15.28
CA LEU A 300 14.64 6.63 14.61
C LEU A 300 14.64 5.80 13.31
N PHE A 301 15.73 5.80 12.55
CA PHE A 301 15.89 4.98 11.35
C PHE A 301 15.87 3.48 11.69
N PHE A 302 16.63 3.06 12.71
CA PHE A 302 16.58 1.69 13.22
C PHE A 302 15.15 1.29 13.61
N LEU A 303 14.46 2.15 14.37
CA LEU A 303 13.07 1.91 14.78
C LEU A 303 12.13 1.83 13.58
N ALA A 304 12.32 2.64 12.54
CA ALA A 304 11.49 2.58 11.34
C ALA A 304 11.64 1.23 10.60
N ILE A 305 12.87 0.72 10.47
CA ILE A 305 13.12 -0.60 9.86
C ILE A 305 12.58 -1.73 10.74
N PHE A 306 12.78 -1.65 12.06
CA PHE A 306 12.25 -2.61 13.02
C PHE A 306 10.71 -2.67 12.96
N LEU A 307 10.03 -1.52 13.04
CA LEU A 307 8.57 -1.43 12.96
C LEU A 307 8.03 -1.92 11.62
N LYS A 308 8.68 -1.54 10.50
CA LYS A 308 8.29 -2.08 9.19
C LYS A 308 8.41 -3.60 9.16
N SER A 309 9.50 -4.16 9.69
CA SER A 309 9.75 -5.60 9.70
C SER A 309 8.77 -6.36 10.62
N LEU A 310 8.38 -5.78 11.76
CA LEU A 310 7.31 -6.33 12.61
C LEU A 310 5.94 -6.29 11.93
N ALA A 311 5.72 -5.27 11.09
CA ALA A 311 4.56 -5.12 10.24
C ALA A 311 4.69 -5.88 8.89
N GLY A 312 5.72 -6.68 8.68
CA GLY A 312 5.89 -7.53 7.49
C GLY A 312 7.22 -7.36 6.76
N TYR A 313 7.73 -8.44 6.19
CA TYR A 313 9.04 -8.49 5.53
C TYR A 313 9.01 -8.08 4.05
N GLU A 314 7.81 -7.87 3.51
CA GLU A 314 7.63 -7.52 2.12
C GLU A 314 8.29 -6.17 1.80
N TYR A 315 8.95 -6.16 0.64
CA TYR A 315 9.64 -5.01 0.06
C TYR A 315 10.82 -4.47 0.85
N LEU A 316 11.34 -5.21 1.83
CA LEU A 316 12.39 -4.70 2.70
C LEU A 316 13.65 -4.27 1.92
N SER A 317 14.07 -5.02 0.91
CA SER A 317 15.21 -4.64 0.05
C SER A 317 14.95 -3.31 -0.67
N SER A 318 13.74 -3.13 -1.23
CA SER A 318 13.33 -1.91 -1.90
C SER A 318 13.31 -0.72 -0.94
N ILE A 319 12.72 -0.89 0.25
CA ILE A 319 12.62 0.14 1.28
C ILE A 319 14.01 0.61 1.74
N VAL A 320 14.91 -0.33 2.04
CA VAL A 320 16.28 -0.01 2.47
C VAL A 320 17.02 0.73 1.36
N LEU A 321 17.07 0.19 0.13
CA LEU A 321 17.78 0.86 -0.97
C LEU A 321 17.18 2.21 -1.32
N PHE A 322 15.86 2.35 -1.25
CA PHE A 322 15.19 3.63 -1.49
C PHE A 322 15.56 4.66 -0.42
N SER A 323 15.64 4.23 0.85
CA SER A 323 16.10 5.11 1.92
C SER A 323 17.55 5.58 1.77
N LEU A 324 18.39 4.79 1.11
CA LEU A 324 19.80 5.13 0.87
C LEU A 324 20.02 5.97 -0.40
N SER A 325 19.00 6.09 -1.27
CA SER A 325 19.10 6.74 -2.59
C SER A 325 19.71 8.13 -2.57
N ILE A 326 19.39 8.96 -1.58
CA ILE A 326 19.93 10.32 -1.45
C ILE A 326 21.47 10.32 -1.32
N PHE A 327 22.03 9.37 -0.59
CA PHE A 327 23.47 9.24 -0.40
C PHE A 327 24.14 8.62 -1.63
N PHE A 328 23.46 7.75 -2.37
CA PHE A 328 23.99 7.25 -3.64
C PHE A 328 24.08 8.33 -4.73
N VAL A 329 23.13 9.27 -4.74
CA VAL A 329 23.06 10.35 -5.74
C VAL A 329 23.98 11.52 -5.40
N ASP A 330 24.17 11.85 -4.11
CA ASP A 330 24.92 13.03 -3.65
C ASP A 330 26.31 13.22 -4.31
N PRO A 331 27.16 12.19 -4.47
CA PRO A 331 28.47 12.32 -5.11
C PRO A 331 28.42 12.83 -6.56
N PHE A 332 27.28 12.71 -7.23
CA PHE A 332 27.07 13.10 -8.62
C PHE A 332 26.34 14.45 -8.75
N CYS A 333 25.96 15.08 -7.63
CA CYS A 333 25.47 16.46 -7.62
C CYS A 333 26.60 17.43 -8.02
N PRO A 334 26.29 18.59 -8.64
CA PRO A 334 27.32 19.58 -8.98
C PRO A 334 28.11 20.07 -7.76
N ILE A 335 27.45 20.11 -6.61
CA ILE A 335 28.05 20.45 -5.32
C ILE A 335 27.63 19.34 -4.35
N PRO A 336 28.41 18.24 -4.25
CA PRO A 336 28.16 17.17 -3.30
C PRO A 336 28.23 17.71 -1.88
N LYS A 337 27.31 17.28 -1.02
CA LYS A 337 27.34 17.67 0.40
C LYS A 337 28.39 16.89 1.17
N TYR A 338 28.61 15.63 0.81
CA TYR A 338 29.55 14.73 1.46
C TYR A 338 30.64 14.29 0.49
N SER A 339 31.83 14.00 1.02
CA SER A 339 32.84 13.27 0.28
C SER A 339 32.41 11.82 0.08
N ILE A 340 32.94 11.16 -0.96
CA ILE A 340 32.67 9.75 -1.25
C ILE A 340 32.93 8.87 -0.01
N THR A 341 34.03 9.10 0.70
CA THR A 341 34.39 8.36 1.92
C THR A 341 33.35 8.54 3.02
N SER A 342 32.87 9.77 3.25
CA SER A 342 31.82 10.04 4.24
C SER A 342 30.50 9.39 3.85
N THR A 343 30.14 9.45 2.56
CA THR A 343 28.96 8.79 1.99
C THR A 343 28.98 7.28 2.23
N ILE A 344 30.09 6.61 1.93
CA ILE A 344 30.25 5.16 2.16
C ILE A 344 30.10 4.82 3.66
N LYS A 345 30.69 5.61 4.56
CA LYS A 345 30.56 5.40 6.01
C LYS A 345 29.11 5.51 6.48
N ILE A 346 28.39 6.54 6.03
CA ILE A 346 26.98 6.73 6.40
C ILE A 346 26.12 5.59 5.87
N ILE A 347 26.31 5.19 4.61
CA ILE A 347 25.61 4.04 4.02
C ILE A 347 25.90 2.77 4.81
N GLY A 348 27.16 2.51 5.17
CA GLY A 348 27.55 1.36 5.98
C GLY A 348 26.83 1.34 7.33
N VAL A 349 26.77 2.47 8.04
CA VAL A 349 26.03 2.58 9.31
C VAL A 349 24.53 2.31 9.11
N LEU A 350 23.89 2.96 8.15
CA LEU A 350 22.46 2.77 7.86
C LEU A 350 22.13 1.34 7.44
N PHE A 351 23.02 0.70 6.68
CA PHE A 351 22.87 -0.71 6.31
C PHE A 351 22.94 -1.63 7.54
N VAL A 352 23.93 -1.44 8.41
CA VAL A 352 24.04 -2.19 9.69
C VAL A 352 22.79 -1.99 10.55
N LEU A 353 22.30 -0.75 10.69
CA LEU A 353 21.06 -0.46 11.43
C LEU A 353 19.85 -1.15 10.80
N SER A 354 19.79 -1.26 9.48
CA SER A 354 18.72 -1.99 8.79
C SER A 354 18.73 -3.48 9.11
N VAL A 355 19.93 -4.09 9.11
CA VAL A 355 20.13 -5.49 9.48
C VAL A 355 19.76 -5.73 10.94
N LEU A 356 20.19 -4.85 11.85
CA LEU A 356 19.85 -4.95 13.27
C LEU A 356 18.33 -4.80 13.49
N GLY A 357 17.68 -3.86 12.81
CA GLY A 357 16.23 -3.66 12.91
C GLY A 357 15.44 -4.87 12.41
N PHE A 358 15.85 -5.45 11.28
CA PHE A 358 15.28 -6.70 10.77
C PHE A 358 15.49 -7.87 11.73
N SER A 359 16.73 -8.07 12.21
CA SER A 359 17.08 -9.15 13.14
C SER A 359 16.29 -9.04 14.44
N ALA A 360 16.16 -7.85 15.02
CA ALA A 360 15.33 -7.63 16.19
C ALA A 360 13.86 -8.04 15.93
N ALA A 361 13.29 -7.65 14.78
CA ALA A 361 11.92 -8.04 14.44
C ALA A 361 11.77 -9.56 14.24
N LEU A 362 12.81 -10.22 13.71
CA LEU A 362 12.85 -11.67 13.56
C LEU A 362 12.89 -12.39 14.92
N LEU A 363 13.60 -11.85 15.92
CA LEU A 363 13.61 -12.40 17.28
C LEU A 363 12.20 -12.35 17.92
N PHE A 364 11.51 -11.21 17.79
CA PHE A 364 10.11 -11.07 18.25
C PHE A 364 9.16 -12.01 17.50
N HIS A 365 9.38 -12.20 16.20
CA HIS A 365 8.59 -13.16 15.45
C HIS A 365 8.88 -14.60 15.91
N GLY A 366 10.14 -14.96 16.12
CA GLY A 366 10.53 -16.28 16.64
C GLY A 366 9.89 -16.58 18.00
N SER A 367 9.81 -15.59 18.89
CA SER A 367 9.28 -15.78 20.25
C SER A 367 7.80 -16.16 20.32
N ILE A 368 7.03 -15.96 19.24
CA ILE A 368 5.60 -16.32 19.18
C ILE A 368 5.34 -17.58 18.33
N ARG A 369 6.41 -18.25 17.85
CA ARG A 369 6.31 -19.40 16.94
C ARG A 369 6.75 -20.73 17.54
N SER A 370 7.30 -20.69 18.75
CA SER A 370 7.67 -21.85 19.57
C SER A 370 8.00 -21.38 20.98
N ASP A 371 8.13 -22.31 21.92
CA ASP A 371 8.53 -22.05 23.31
C ASP A 371 9.95 -21.46 23.43
N SER A 372 10.79 -21.63 22.40
CA SER A 372 12.11 -20.99 22.33
C SER A 372 12.28 -20.17 21.05
N ILE A 373 12.96 -19.03 21.16
CA ILE A 373 13.22 -18.14 20.01
C ILE A 373 13.96 -18.88 18.89
N ILE A 374 14.92 -19.73 19.24
CA ILE A 374 15.73 -20.50 18.27
C ILE A 374 14.83 -21.44 17.47
N ASN A 375 13.96 -22.21 18.15
CA ASN A 375 13.03 -23.11 17.48
C ASN A 375 11.99 -22.34 16.67
N GLY A 376 11.51 -21.20 17.18
CA GLY A 376 10.58 -20.34 16.46
C GLY A 376 11.17 -19.79 15.16
N ILE A 377 12.43 -19.34 15.18
CA ILE A 377 13.15 -18.91 13.98
C ILE A 377 13.32 -20.06 13.00
N LYS A 378 13.70 -21.25 13.49
CA LYS A 378 13.81 -22.46 12.66
C LYS A 378 12.47 -22.77 11.98
N ASN A 379 11.35 -22.69 12.71
CA ASN A 379 10.01 -22.90 12.17
C ASN A 379 9.66 -21.86 11.09
N ILE A 380 10.01 -20.58 11.27
CA ILE A 380 9.77 -19.52 10.27
C ILE A 380 10.48 -19.83 8.95
N PHE A 381 11.76 -20.22 9.02
CA PHE A 381 12.55 -20.53 7.83
C PHE A 381 12.11 -21.84 7.15
N GLN A 382 11.66 -22.83 7.92
CA GLN A 382 11.19 -24.09 7.39
C GLN A 382 9.79 -24.02 6.76
N SER A 383 8.92 -23.10 7.19
CA SER A 383 7.50 -23.11 6.76
C SER A 383 7.16 -22.10 5.66
N GLU A 384 7.75 -20.90 5.65
CA GLU A 384 7.13 -19.78 4.91
C GLU A 384 8.12 -18.79 4.26
N ALA A 385 9.25 -18.48 4.89
CA ALA A 385 10.11 -17.36 4.43
C ALA A 385 10.89 -17.68 3.15
N ILE A 386 11.27 -18.94 2.95
CA ILE A 386 12.23 -19.33 1.92
C ILE A 386 11.55 -19.65 0.57
N LYS A 387 10.24 -19.98 0.55
CA LYS A 387 9.50 -20.52 -0.61
C LYS A 387 9.54 -19.68 -1.90
N TYR A 388 9.87 -18.40 -1.80
CA TYR A 388 9.97 -17.47 -2.93
C TYR A 388 11.41 -17.19 -3.40
N THR A 389 12.40 -17.86 -2.81
CA THR A 389 13.83 -17.64 -3.05
C THR A 389 14.51 -18.91 -3.56
N GLN A 390 15.68 -18.78 -4.18
CA GLN A 390 16.50 -19.93 -4.62
C GLN A 390 16.88 -20.87 -3.47
N LEU A 391 16.94 -20.36 -2.23
CA LEU A 391 17.22 -21.17 -1.05
C LEU A 391 16.13 -22.22 -0.79
N SER A 392 14.93 -22.12 -1.38
CA SER A 392 13.86 -23.09 -1.11
C SER A 392 14.24 -24.47 -1.61
N LYS A 393 14.93 -24.53 -2.76
CA LYS A 393 15.43 -25.77 -3.35
C LYS A 393 16.50 -26.42 -2.47
N VAL A 394 17.32 -25.60 -1.81
CA VAL A 394 18.37 -26.05 -0.89
C VAL A 394 17.79 -26.64 0.39
N VAL A 395 16.66 -26.10 0.87
CA VAL A 395 16.01 -26.51 2.12
C VAL A 395 14.90 -27.56 1.89
N GLY A 396 14.69 -28.01 0.65
CA GLY A 396 13.70 -29.05 0.31
C GLY A 396 12.23 -28.57 0.31
N ASN A 397 11.99 -27.26 0.22
CA ASN A 397 10.65 -26.68 0.19
C ASN A 397 10.13 -26.48 -1.24
N ILE A 398 8.79 -26.50 -1.41
CA ILE A 398 8.14 -26.17 -2.68
C ILE A 398 8.53 -24.76 -3.10
N SER A 399 9.21 -24.66 -4.25
CA SER A 399 9.68 -23.39 -4.80
C SER A 399 8.62 -22.82 -5.74
N LEU A 400 7.98 -21.71 -5.37
CA LEU A 400 6.91 -21.13 -6.18
C LEU A 400 7.45 -20.08 -7.14
N GLY A 401 7.07 -20.17 -8.42
CA GLY A 401 7.45 -19.21 -9.46
C GLY A 401 8.92 -19.26 -9.88
N MET A 402 9.62 -20.35 -9.57
CA MET A 402 11.05 -20.47 -9.87
C MET A 402 11.36 -20.90 -11.30
N ASP A 403 10.36 -21.43 -12.00
CA ASP A 403 10.46 -21.91 -13.38
C ASP A 403 10.52 -20.76 -14.41
N MET A 404 10.03 -19.57 -14.04
CA MET A 404 10.15 -18.39 -14.91
C MET A 404 11.56 -17.81 -14.86
N THR A 405 12.08 -17.37 -16.00
CA THR A 405 13.39 -16.71 -16.04
C THR A 405 13.31 -15.31 -15.44
N LEU A 406 14.44 -14.76 -14.98
CA LEU A 406 14.49 -13.36 -14.54
C LEU A 406 14.07 -12.42 -15.68
N TRP A 407 14.41 -12.77 -16.93
CA TRP A 407 14.06 -11.97 -18.09
C TRP A 407 12.55 -11.89 -18.30
N ASP A 408 11.81 -12.99 -18.11
CA ASP A 408 10.34 -12.99 -18.21
C ASP A 408 9.70 -12.11 -17.14
N VAL A 409 10.24 -12.14 -15.91
CA VAL A 409 9.80 -11.27 -14.82
C VAL A 409 10.04 -9.80 -15.20
N LEU A 410 11.25 -9.44 -15.62
CA LEU A 410 11.55 -8.07 -16.04
C LEU A 410 10.68 -7.62 -17.23
N LYS A 411 10.48 -8.49 -18.22
CA LYS A 411 9.62 -8.22 -19.37
C LYS A 411 8.17 -7.96 -18.95
N LYS A 412 7.64 -8.67 -17.96
CA LYS A 412 6.30 -8.44 -17.39
C LYS A 412 6.22 -7.05 -16.73
N TYR A 413 7.17 -6.71 -15.87
CA TYR A 413 7.12 -5.48 -15.07
C TYR A 413 7.62 -4.22 -15.78
N ILE A 414 8.22 -4.33 -16.97
CA ILE A 414 8.75 -3.20 -17.74
C ILE A 414 8.05 -3.06 -19.10
N ALA A 415 7.91 -4.14 -19.86
CA ALA A 415 7.45 -4.08 -21.26
C ALA A 415 5.95 -4.43 -21.44
N HIS A 416 5.38 -5.29 -20.59
CA HIS A 416 3.97 -5.70 -20.65
C HIS A 416 3.17 -5.14 -19.47
N TRP A 417 3.18 -3.82 -19.35
CA TRP A 417 2.50 -3.15 -18.26
C TRP A 417 0.97 -3.19 -18.48
N GLU A 418 0.23 -3.98 -17.70
CA GLU A 418 -1.21 -4.25 -17.94
C GLU A 418 -2.17 -3.31 -17.19
N SER A 419 -1.66 -2.27 -16.54
CA SER A 419 -2.46 -1.35 -15.71
C SER A 419 -2.13 0.11 -16.02
N PRO A 420 -2.90 1.09 -15.53
CA PRO A 420 -2.49 2.48 -15.69
C PRO A 420 -1.19 2.77 -14.91
N VAL A 421 -0.24 3.44 -15.57
CA VAL A 421 1.07 3.80 -14.96
C VAL A 421 0.92 5.03 -14.07
N ILE A 422 0.26 6.06 -14.58
CA ILE A 422 0.02 7.37 -13.95
C ILE A 422 -1.14 8.07 -14.68
N LEU A 423 -1.91 8.95 -14.01
CA LEU A 423 -2.90 9.85 -14.64
C LEU A 423 -3.93 9.12 -15.55
N ARG A 424 -4.32 7.89 -15.17
CA ARG A 424 -5.23 7.03 -15.96
C ARG A 424 -4.77 6.74 -17.39
N LEU A 425 -3.47 6.93 -17.70
CA LEU A 425 -2.88 6.52 -18.97
C LEU A 425 -2.81 4.99 -19.01
N ASN A 426 -3.89 4.39 -19.51
CA ASN A 426 -4.08 2.95 -19.57
C ASN A 426 -3.56 2.38 -20.90
N ASN A 427 -2.25 2.50 -21.12
CA ASN A 427 -1.60 1.95 -22.30
C ASN A 427 -0.30 1.25 -21.87
N SER A 428 -0.15 0.00 -22.31
CA SER A 428 0.97 -0.86 -21.91
C SER A 428 2.36 -0.36 -22.31
N PHE A 429 2.44 0.57 -23.25
CA PHE A 429 3.68 1.17 -23.69
C PHE A 429 4.07 2.43 -22.90
N VAL A 430 3.19 3.01 -22.07
CA VAL A 430 3.45 4.29 -21.38
C VAL A 430 4.73 4.24 -20.56
N PHE A 431 4.93 3.17 -19.77
CA PHE A 431 6.12 3.04 -18.95
C PHE A 431 7.40 2.94 -19.80
N LEU A 432 7.36 2.16 -20.88
CA LEU A 432 8.47 2.01 -21.81
C LEU A 432 8.78 3.32 -22.56
N THR A 433 7.75 4.04 -23.01
CA THR A 433 7.90 5.35 -23.66
C THR A 433 8.55 6.37 -22.73
N LEU A 434 8.17 6.39 -21.44
CA LEU A 434 8.82 7.26 -20.44
C LEU A 434 10.30 6.91 -20.25
N ILE A 435 10.66 5.62 -20.27
CA ILE A 435 12.06 5.18 -20.22
C ILE A 435 12.81 5.67 -21.47
N ILE A 436 12.23 5.51 -22.67
CA ILE A 436 12.84 5.98 -23.93
C ILE A 436 13.07 7.49 -23.89
N PHE A 437 12.06 8.28 -23.50
CA PHE A 437 12.21 9.74 -23.38
C PHE A 437 13.23 10.15 -22.32
N THR A 438 13.36 9.36 -21.24
CA THR A 438 14.41 9.57 -20.24
C THR A 438 15.79 9.35 -20.83
N CYS A 439 16.00 8.26 -21.58
CA CYS A 439 17.26 7.98 -22.27
C CYS A 439 17.62 9.10 -23.27
N ILE A 440 16.65 9.57 -24.06
CA ILE A 440 16.83 10.68 -24.99
C ILE A 440 17.20 11.96 -24.23
N SER A 441 16.50 12.27 -23.12
CA SER A 441 16.80 13.42 -22.27
C SER A 441 18.23 13.38 -21.75
N ILE A 442 18.67 12.24 -21.22
CA ILE A 442 20.05 12.07 -20.76
C ILE A 442 21.04 12.28 -21.90
N ALA A 443 20.80 11.68 -23.07
CA ALA A 443 21.66 11.87 -24.24
C ALA A 443 21.77 13.36 -24.62
N VAL A 444 20.65 14.07 -24.68
CA VAL A 444 20.61 15.52 -24.92
C VAL A 444 21.42 16.27 -23.88
N GLN A 445 21.24 15.97 -22.59
CA GLN A 445 21.99 16.61 -21.50
C GLN A 445 23.51 16.44 -21.63
N TYR A 446 23.98 15.28 -22.08
CA TYR A 446 25.41 15.06 -22.36
C TYR A 446 25.87 15.81 -23.61
N LEU A 447 25.08 15.81 -24.70
CA LEU A 447 25.42 16.53 -25.93
C LEU A 447 25.59 18.04 -25.71
N ILE A 448 24.74 18.63 -24.86
CA ILE A 448 24.83 20.07 -24.53
C ILE A 448 25.72 20.36 -23.32
N SER A 449 26.38 19.34 -22.76
CA SER A 449 27.22 19.44 -21.56
C SER A 449 26.52 20.09 -20.35
N ASP A 450 25.23 19.78 -20.14
CA ASP A 450 24.44 20.28 -19.01
C ASP A 450 25.12 19.95 -17.67
N SER A 451 25.15 20.92 -16.75
CA SER A 451 25.86 20.79 -15.47
C SER A 451 25.22 19.75 -14.53
N LEU A 452 23.95 19.40 -14.76
CA LEU A 452 23.20 18.46 -13.94
C LEU A 452 23.12 17.04 -14.55
N ARG A 453 23.76 16.80 -15.70
CA ARG A 453 23.70 15.52 -16.43
C ARG A 453 24.09 14.30 -15.57
N HIS A 454 25.14 14.43 -14.76
CA HIS A 454 25.63 13.34 -13.91
C HIS A 454 24.67 13.06 -12.76
N ARG A 455 24.10 14.11 -12.16
CA ARG A 455 23.07 13.99 -11.12
C ARG A 455 21.82 13.29 -11.68
N ASP A 456 21.35 13.70 -12.84
CA ASP A 456 20.14 13.14 -13.44
C ASP A 456 20.33 11.68 -13.85
N LEU A 457 21.49 11.34 -14.41
CA LEU A 457 21.86 9.95 -14.68
C LEU A 457 21.92 9.12 -13.38
N ALA A 458 22.57 9.64 -12.34
CA ALA A 458 22.65 8.99 -11.03
C ALA A 458 21.26 8.78 -10.41
N LEU A 459 20.36 9.77 -10.50
CA LEU A 459 18.97 9.66 -10.06
C LEU A 459 18.28 8.48 -10.75
N VAL A 460 18.36 8.38 -12.08
CA VAL A 460 17.72 7.29 -12.85
C VAL A 460 18.28 5.93 -12.43
N ILE A 461 19.62 5.80 -12.34
CA ILE A 461 20.29 4.54 -11.96
C ILE A 461 19.90 4.14 -10.54
N PHE A 462 20.13 5.01 -9.55
CA PHE A 462 19.96 4.64 -8.15
C PHE A 462 18.50 4.53 -7.72
N MET A 463 17.57 5.26 -8.35
CA MET A 463 16.14 5.09 -8.11
C MET A 463 15.56 3.84 -8.79
N SER A 464 16.29 3.22 -9.74
CA SER A 464 15.91 1.91 -10.30
C SER A 464 16.26 0.73 -9.39
N LEU A 465 17.26 0.88 -8.51
CA LEU A 465 17.71 -0.20 -7.62
C LEU A 465 16.62 -0.69 -6.66
N PRO A 466 15.79 0.16 -6.04
CA PRO A 466 14.71 -0.29 -5.16
C PRO A 466 13.77 -1.32 -5.81
N PRO A 467 13.08 -1.04 -6.94
CA PRO A 467 12.21 -2.03 -7.57
C PRO A 467 13.00 -3.25 -8.06
N LEU A 468 14.15 -3.05 -8.71
CA LEU A 468 14.96 -4.15 -9.25
C LEU A 468 15.44 -5.11 -8.16
N SER A 469 15.81 -4.61 -6.98
CA SER A 469 16.27 -5.45 -5.87
C SER A 469 15.24 -6.51 -5.49
N TRP A 470 13.95 -6.16 -5.44
CA TRP A 470 12.90 -7.09 -5.07
C TRP A 470 12.54 -8.03 -6.22
N LEU A 471 12.48 -7.52 -7.45
CA LEU A 471 12.21 -8.35 -8.63
C LEU A 471 13.29 -9.43 -8.82
N ILE A 472 14.53 -9.14 -8.42
CA ILE A 472 15.66 -10.08 -8.49
C ILE A 472 15.69 -11.01 -7.26
N LEU A 473 15.70 -10.47 -6.04
CA LEU A 473 15.87 -11.25 -4.81
C LEU A 473 14.63 -12.08 -4.45
N MET A 474 13.44 -11.54 -4.74
CA MET A 474 12.13 -12.15 -4.45
C MET A 474 11.38 -12.47 -5.74
N LYS A 475 12.09 -13.10 -6.69
CA LYS A 475 11.56 -13.49 -8.00
C LYS A 475 10.26 -14.29 -7.88
N GLY A 476 10.21 -15.30 -7.00
CA GLY A 476 9.02 -16.14 -6.82
C GLY A 476 7.79 -15.34 -6.38
N HIS A 477 7.98 -14.38 -5.47
CA HIS A 477 6.93 -13.46 -5.05
C HIS A 477 6.45 -12.60 -6.23
N SER A 478 7.36 -12.18 -7.11
CA SER A 478 7.04 -11.40 -8.31
C SER A 478 6.31 -12.17 -9.39
N VAL A 479 6.49 -13.49 -9.45
CA VAL A 479 5.75 -14.36 -10.38
C VAL A 479 4.31 -14.60 -9.90
N ILE A 480 4.10 -14.74 -8.59
CA ILE A 480 2.76 -15.01 -8.04
C ILE A 480 1.95 -13.72 -7.88
N HIS A 481 2.62 -12.63 -7.53
CA HIS A 481 2.00 -11.34 -7.25
C HIS A 481 2.19 -10.34 -8.38
N THR A 482 1.96 -10.78 -9.63
CA THR A 482 1.97 -9.92 -10.84
C THR A 482 1.05 -8.71 -10.75
N HIS A 483 0.00 -8.80 -9.95
CA HIS A 483 -0.98 -7.76 -9.68
C HIS A 483 -0.57 -6.81 -8.54
N LEU A 484 0.63 -6.94 -7.95
CA LEU A 484 1.10 -6.13 -6.79
C LEU A 484 2.36 -5.32 -7.11
N ASN A 485 3.40 -5.99 -7.62
CA ASN A 485 4.77 -5.46 -7.48
C ASN A 485 5.05 -4.27 -8.41
N TYR A 486 4.14 -3.91 -9.32
CA TYR A 486 4.18 -2.65 -10.07
C TYR A 486 4.26 -1.42 -9.15
N VAL A 487 3.72 -1.50 -7.93
CA VAL A 487 3.81 -0.42 -6.93
C VAL A 487 5.25 -0.03 -6.62
N LEU A 488 6.21 -0.95 -6.74
CA LEU A 488 7.62 -0.69 -6.41
C LEU A 488 8.26 0.36 -7.31
N TRP A 489 7.83 0.48 -8.56
CA TRP A 489 8.31 1.53 -9.47
C TRP A 489 7.90 2.94 -9.00
N ASN A 490 6.88 3.04 -8.16
CA ASN A 490 6.41 4.30 -7.59
C ASN A 490 7.24 4.77 -6.37
N PHE A 491 8.19 3.97 -5.86
CA PHE A 491 8.99 4.36 -4.70
C PHE A 491 9.80 5.63 -4.98
N GLY A 492 10.34 5.76 -6.20
CA GLY A 492 11.07 6.95 -6.64
C GLY A 492 11.45 6.93 -8.11
N PHE A 493 11.49 5.75 -8.74
CA PHE A 493 11.86 5.62 -10.15
C PHE A 493 10.89 6.35 -11.09
N LEU A 494 9.58 6.09 -10.95
CA LEU A 494 8.57 6.71 -11.81
C LEU A 494 8.59 8.25 -11.71
N PRO A 495 8.57 8.88 -10.52
CA PRO A 495 8.83 10.32 -10.39
C PRO A 495 10.10 10.81 -11.08
N THR A 496 11.19 10.03 -10.98
CA THR A 496 12.50 10.38 -11.51
C THR A 496 12.51 10.39 -13.04
N ILE A 497 12.00 9.34 -13.69
CA ILE A 497 11.97 9.28 -15.16
C ILE A 497 11.07 10.38 -15.73
N ILE A 498 9.96 10.71 -15.06
CA ILE A 498 9.10 11.84 -15.45
C ILE A 498 9.86 13.16 -15.32
N PHE A 499 10.57 13.37 -14.20
CA PHE A 499 11.36 14.58 -13.98
C PHE A 499 12.50 14.75 -15.00
N VAL A 500 13.25 13.69 -15.27
CA VAL A 500 14.37 13.73 -16.22
C VAL A 500 13.87 13.93 -17.65
N ALA A 501 12.79 13.25 -18.05
CA ALA A 501 12.15 13.49 -19.35
C ALA A 501 11.68 14.96 -19.48
N TRP A 502 11.01 15.50 -18.45
CA TRP A 502 10.59 16.90 -18.40
C TRP A 502 11.79 17.87 -18.52
N ARG A 503 12.89 17.63 -17.80
CA ARG A 503 14.10 18.48 -17.90
C ARG A 503 14.68 18.51 -19.31
N GLY A 504 14.73 17.37 -19.99
CA GLY A 504 15.22 17.29 -21.37
C GLY A 504 14.40 18.17 -22.31
N LEU A 505 13.07 18.10 -22.20
CA LEU A 505 12.15 18.94 -22.97
C LEU A 505 12.40 20.43 -22.71
N ILE A 506 12.55 20.84 -21.44
CA ILE A 506 12.83 22.23 -21.09
C ILE A 506 14.15 22.70 -21.69
N LEU A 507 15.21 21.89 -21.60
CA LEU A 507 16.53 22.23 -22.15
C LEU A 507 16.48 22.46 -23.66
N LEU A 508 15.76 21.61 -24.40
CA LEU A 508 15.56 21.76 -25.85
C LEU A 508 14.84 23.08 -26.18
N ILE A 509 13.77 23.41 -25.45
CA ILE A 509 13.01 24.65 -25.65
C ILE A 509 13.89 25.88 -25.36
N THR A 510 14.60 25.89 -24.24
CA THR A 510 15.40 27.05 -23.83
C THR A 510 16.65 27.26 -24.70
N ASN A 511 17.29 26.18 -25.16
CA ASN A 511 18.44 26.30 -26.05
C ASN A 511 18.01 26.75 -27.45
N HIS A 512 16.86 26.28 -27.94
CA HIS A 512 16.29 26.79 -29.19
C HIS A 512 16.01 28.28 -29.11
N GLN A 513 15.42 28.78 -28.01
CA GLN A 513 15.20 30.21 -27.80
C GLN A 513 16.50 31.02 -27.79
N ARG A 514 17.55 30.54 -27.12
CA ARG A 514 18.86 31.23 -27.13
C ARG A 514 19.45 31.30 -28.54
N ILE A 515 19.46 30.20 -29.28
CA ILE A 515 19.99 30.17 -30.66
C ILE A 515 19.21 31.13 -31.56
N PHE A 516 17.88 31.15 -31.45
CA PHE A 516 17.03 32.01 -32.27
C PHE A 516 17.19 33.49 -31.92
N SER A 517 17.29 33.85 -30.63
CA SER A 517 17.56 35.22 -30.20
C SER A 517 18.95 35.72 -30.66
N TYR A 518 19.97 34.86 -30.64
CA TYR A 518 21.29 35.21 -31.19
C TYR A 518 21.24 35.42 -32.72
N GLN A 519 20.48 34.62 -33.46
CA GLN A 519 20.31 34.79 -34.91
C GLN A 519 19.51 36.05 -35.28
N ILE A 520 18.53 36.45 -34.47
CA ILE A 520 17.79 37.72 -34.64
C ILE A 520 18.72 38.92 -34.39
N LEU A 521 19.48 38.90 -33.29
CA LEU A 521 20.46 39.97 -32.97
C LEU A 521 21.56 40.09 -34.04
N LEU A 522 21.96 38.99 -34.68
CA LEU A 522 22.91 39.01 -35.80
C LEU A 522 22.29 39.52 -37.11
N LYS A 523 20.97 39.42 -37.28
CA LYS A 523 20.24 40.02 -38.41
C LYS A 523 20.02 41.53 -38.23
N GLU A 524 19.78 42.00 -37.00
CA GLU A 524 19.61 43.44 -36.71
C GLU A 524 20.94 44.22 -36.77
N LYS A 525 22.09 43.58 -36.55
CA LYS A 525 23.42 44.19 -36.76
C LYS A 525 23.86 44.27 -38.24
N LYS A 526 23.02 43.84 -39.18
CA LYS A 526 23.32 43.77 -40.61
C LYS A 526 22.55 44.78 -41.47
N TYR A 527 21.89 45.76 -40.85
CA TYR A 527 21.26 46.90 -41.52
C TYR A 527 21.84 48.21 -41.01
#